data_AF-A0A1Z5H8J9-F1
#
_entry.id   AF-A0A1Z5H8J9-F1
#
_cell.length_a   1.000
_cell.length_b   1.000
_cell.length_c   1.000
_cell.angle_alpha   90.00
_cell.angle_beta   90.00
_cell.angle_gamma   90.00
#
_symmetry.space_group_name_H-M   'P 1'
#
loop_
_entity.id
_entity.type
_entity.pdbx_description
1 polymer ?
#
loop_
_entity_poly.entity_id
_entity_poly.type
_entity_poly.pdbx_seq_one_letter_code
_entity_poly.pdbx_strand_id
1 'polypeptide(L)'
;MKKYLESSKYINWSNPEIKELAKLLSSGLPDKKSIAKNCFEWVRDNIRHSSDYKLNPVTCKASDVLIHKTGYCYAKSHLLAALLRANNIPAGLCYQRLSVEGDGAPYCLHGLNAVFLKNHGWYRV
;
A
#
# COMPACT_ATOMS: atom_id res chain seq x y z
N MET A 1 -12.48 3.51 -13.19
CA MET A 1 -11.07 3.91 -13.02
C MET A 1 -10.88 5.14 -12.14
N LYS A 2 -11.59 6.26 -12.36
CA LYS A 2 -11.44 7.51 -11.57
C LYS A 2 -11.48 7.32 -10.03
N LYS A 3 -12.44 6.54 -9.52
CA LYS A 3 -12.54 6.20 -8.08
C LYS A 3 -11.30 5.52 -7.49
N TYR A 4 -10.53 4.79 -8.31
CA TYR A 4 -9.29 4.10 -7.88
C TYR A 4 -8.05 4.98 -7.98
N LEU A 5 -8.22 6.26 -8.34
CA LEU A 5 -7.17 7.29 -8.35
C LEU A 5 -7.43 8.38 -7.29
N GLU A 6 -8.63 8.46 -6.74
CA GLU A 6 -9.02 9.51 -5.80
C GLU A 6 -8.31 9.39 -4.45
N SER A 7 -8.00 10.56 -3.87
CA SER A 7 -7.56 10.70 -2.48
C SER A 7 -8.78 10.54 -1.57
N SER A 8 -8.58 9.98 -0.38
CA SER A 8 -9.67 9.74 0.58
C SER A 8 -9.17 9.84 2.01
N LYS A 9 -10.06 9.64 2.99
CA LYS A 9 -9.73 9.67 4.42
C LYS A 9 -8.52 8.79 4.79
N TYR A 10 -8.47 7.56 4.27
CA TYR A 10 -7.43 6.57 4.60
C TYR A 10 -6.34 6.46 3.52
N ILE A 11 -6.69 6.68 2.25
CA ILE A 11 -5.76 6.72 1.13
C ILE A 11 -5.50 8.18 0.77
N ASN A 12 -4.93 8.93 1.71
CA ASN A 12 -4.83 10.38 1.66
C ASN A 12 -3.60 10.86 0.86
N TRP A 13 -3.46 10.40 -0.38
CA TRP A 13 -2.27 10.70 -1.19
C TRP A 13 -2.06 12.18 -1.49
N SER A 14 -3.11 13.01 -1.29
CA SER A 14 -3.00 14.47 -1.42
C SER A 14 -2.14 15.12 -0.32
N ASN A 15 -1.79 14.40 0.74
CA ASN A 15 -0.84 14.82 1.77
C ASN A 15 0.56 15.08 1.16
N PRO A 16 1.24 16.19 1.51
CA PRO A 16 2.51 16.59 0.89
C PRO A 16 3.60 15.52 0.95
N GLU A 17 3.79 14.89 2.11
CA GLU A 17 4.83 13.89 2.34
C GLU A 17 4.63 12.64 1.46
N ILE A 18 3.37 12.23 1.26
CA ILE A 18 3.04 11.14 0.33
C ILE A 18 3.33 11.52 -1.11
N LYS A 19 2.99 12.74 -1.55
CA LYS A 19 3.27 13.20 -2.92
C LYS A 19 4.76 13.28 -3.19
N GLU A 20 5.54 13.80 -2.25
CA GLU A 20 6.98 13.92 -2.36
C GLU A 20 7.64 12.55 -2.48
N LEU A 21 7.27 11.61 -1.61
CA LEU A 21 7.77 10.24 -1.69
C LEU A 21 7.33 9.55 -2.99
N ALA A 22 6.07 9.71 -3.42
CA ALA A 22 5.58 9.14 -4.66
C ALA A 22 6.37 9.66 -5.88
N LYS A 23 6.66 10.97 -5.91
CA LYS A 23 7.49 11.59 -6.94
C LYS A 23 8.91 11.02 -6.93
N LEU A 24 9.53 10.94 -5.75
CA LEU A 24 10.87 10.37 -5.58
C LEU A 24 10.94 8.93 -6.10
N LEU A 25 9.98 8.09 -5.70
CA LEU A 25 9.92 6.68 -6.10
C LEU A 25 9.60 6.47 -7.58
N SER A 26 9.05 7.47 -8.26
CA SER A 26 8.79 7.42 -9.70
C SER A 26 9.91 7.96 -10.57
N SER A 27 10.86 8.70 -9.96
CA SER A 27 11.87 9.46 -10.68
C SER A 27 12.76 8.55 -11.53
N GLY A 28 12.92 8.88 -12.81
CA GLY A 28 13.78 8.13 -13.74
C GLY A 28 13.26 6.75 -14.16
N LEU A 29 12.07 6.32 -13.71
CA LEU A 29 11.52 5.02 -14.09
C LEU A 29 10.72 5.11 -15.39
N PRO A 30 10.84 4.10 -16.29
CA PRO A 30 10.35 4.21 -17.66
C PRO A 30 8.82 4.00 -17.79
N ASP A 31 8.20 3.31 -16.85
CA ASP A 31 6.81 2.87 -16.99
C ASP A 31 6.09 2.65 -15.64
N LYS A 32 4.75 2.49 -15.70
CA LYS A 32 3.90 2.31 -14.51
C LYS A 32 4.13 0.99 -13.77
N LYS A 33 4.55 -0.08 -14.45
CA LYS A 33 4.89 -1.37 -13.81
C LYS A 33 6.17 -1.22 -12.99
N SER A 34 7.18 -0.56 -13.54
CA SER A 34 8.43 -0.24 -12.86
C SER A 34 8.20 0.64 -11.62
N ILE A 35 7.35 1.68 -11.76
CA ILE A 35 6.94 2.52 -10.62
C ILE A 35 6.17 1.71 -9.57
N ALA A 36 5.21 0.87 -9.98
CA ALA A 36 4.44 0.06 -9.04
C ALA A 36 5.32 -0.91 -8.25
N LYS A 37 6.27 -1.56 -8.94
CA LYS A 37 7.27 -2.43 -8.31
C LYS A 37 8.10 -1.65 -7.29
N ASN A 38 8.65 -0.50 -7.66
CA ASN A 38 9.48 0.30 -6.76
C ASN A 38 8.69 0.79 -5.52
N CYS A 39 7.44 1.22 -5.70
CA CYS A 39 6.57 1.58 -4.57
C CYS A 39 6.30 0.39 -3.65
N PHE A 40 6.03 -0.80 -4.21
CA PHE A 40 5.80 -2.02 -3.43
C PHE A 40 7.05 -2.40 -2.63
N GLU A 41 8.22 -2.47 -3.27
CA GLU A 41 9.48 -2.83 -2.63
C GLU A 41 9.83 -1.83 -1.52
N TRP A 42 9.67 -0.53 -1.78
CA TRP A 42 9.88 0.49 -0.77
C TRP A 42 8.98 0.30 0.45
N VAL A 43 7.68 0.06 0.28
CA VAL A 43 6.75 -0.17 1.41
C VAL A 43 7.05 -1.47 2.14
N ARG A 44 7.38 -2.54 1.40
CA ARG A 44 7.78 -3.83 1.96
C ARG A 44 8.96 -3.66 2.92
N ASP A 45 9.99 -2.94 2.47
CA ASP A 45 11.30 -2.88 3.11
C ASP A 45 11.42 -1.75 4.15
N ASN A 46 10.63 -0.67 4.02
CA ASN A 46 10.76 0.52 4.89
C ASN A 46 9.65 0.64 5.95
N ILE A 47 8.62 -0.20 5.91
CA ILE A 47 7.52 -0.17 6.89
C ILE A 47 7.51 -1.49 7.68
N ARG A 48 7.75 -1.42 8.98
CA ARG A 48 7.79 -2.59 9.85
C ARG A 48 6.39 -3.11 10.16
N HIS A 49 6.21 -4.42 10.12
CA HIS A 49 4.95 -5.04 10.55
C HIS A 49 4.80 -4.89 12.08
N SER A 50 3.69 -4.28 12.54
CA SER A 50 3.55 -3.88 13.95
C SER A 50 3.63 -5.06 14.92
N SER A 51 3.05 -6.21 14.60
CA SER A 51 3.09 -7.40 15.47
C SER A 51 4.47 -8.05 15.53
N ASP A 52 5.17 -8.10 14.40
CA ASP A 52 6.46 -8.79 14.28
C ASP A 52 7.53 -8.00 15.04
N TYR A 53 7.48 -6.68 14.94
CA TYR A 53 8.44 -5.77 15.58
C TYR A 53 7.95 -5.21 16.92
N LYS A 54 6.76 -5.60 17.40
CA LYS A 54 6.14 -5.12 18.65
C LYS A 54 6.07 -3.59 18.73
N LEU A 55 5.66 -2.96 17.64
CA LEU A 55 5.61 -1.49 17.49
C LEU A 55 4.20 -0.93 17.63
N ASN A 56 4.14 0.32 18.06
CA ASN A 56 2.95 1.16 18.18
C ASN A 56 3.28 2.59 17.70
N PRO A 57 2.29 3.43 17.35
CA PRO A 57 0.84 3.15 17.38
C PRO A 57 0.39 2.21 16.25
N VAL A 58 -0.81 1.65 16.40
CA VAL A 58 -1.47 0.93 15.30
C VAL A 58 -1.95 1.96 14.28
N THR A 59 -1.26 2.03 13.15
CA THR A 59 -1.57 2.97 12.06
C THR A 59 -2.68 2.44 11.15
N CYS A 60 -3.30 3.35 10.40
CA CYS A 60 -4.33 3.02 9.41
C CYS A 60 -4.24 3.96 8.21
N LYS A 61 -4.34 5.27 8.43
CA LYS A 61 -4.22 6.27 7.36
C LYS A 61 -2.81 6.25 6.76
N ALA A 62 -2.71 6.36 5.43
CA ALA A 62 -1.44 6.25 4.69
C ALA A 62 -0.34 7.21 5.19
N SER A 63 -0.67 8.47 5.47
CA SER A 63 0.30 9.42 6.04
C SER A 63 0.83 8.97 7.40
N ASP A 64 -0.02 8.39 8.25
CA ASP A 64 0.36 7.98 9.60
C ASP A 64 1.30 6.76 9.51
N VAL A 65 1.05 5.84 8.57
CA VAL A 65 1.96 4.73 8.25
C VAL A 65 3.32 5.25 7.82
N LEU A 66 3.36 6.29 6.98
CA LEU A 66 4.59 6.91 6.53
C LEU A 66 5.36 7.58 7.68
N ILE A 67 4.66 8.29 8.57
CA ILE A 67 5.23 9.00 9.72
C ILE A 67 5.80 8.01 10.74
N HIS A 68 5.01 7.02 11.15
CA HIS A 68 5.40 6.08 12.22
C HIS A 68 6.22 4.89 11.72
N LYS A 69 6.35 4.68 10.41
CA LYS A 69 7.11 3.59 9.78
C LYS A 69 6.71 2.19 10.27
N THR A 70 5.47 2.04 10.71
CA THR A 70 4.90 0.76 11.15
C THR A 70 3.44 0.64 10.76
N GLY A 71 2.98 -0.59 10.58
CA GLY A 71 1.57 -0.92 10.39
C GLY A 71 1.35 -2.41 10.15
N TYR A 72 0.13 -2.89 10.38
CA TYR A 72 -0.30 -4.22 9.92
C TYR A 72 -0.39 -4.27 8.39
N CYS A 73 -0.57 -5.47 7.83
CA CYS A 73 -0.71 -5.68 6.39
C CYS A 73 -1.69 -4.69 5.71
N TYR A 74 -2.88 -4.47 6.28
CA TYR A 74 -3.86 -3.53 5.75
C TYR A 74 -3.37 -2.08 5.71
N ALA A 75 -2.62 -1.65 6.72
CA ALA A 75 -2.09 -0.29 6.80
C ALA A 75 -0.93 -0.10 5.81
N LYS A 76 -0.07 -1.12 5.65
CA LYS A 76 0.93 -1.15 4.57
C LYS A 76 0.25 -1.03 3.19
N SER A 77 -0.87 -1.73 2.97
CA SER A 77 -1.65 -1.61 1.72
C SER A 77 -2.30 -0.24 1.54
N HIS A 78 -2.65 0.46 2.62
CA HIS A 78 -3.15 1.84 2.55
C HIS A 78 -2.06 2.79 2.05
N LEU A 79 -0.84 2.68 2.58
CA LEU A 79 0.30 3.47 2.11
C LEU A 79 0.66 3.15 0.66
N LEU A 80 0.74 1.86 0.31
CA LEU A 80 1.03 1.44 -1.06
C LEU A 80 -0.03 1.98 -2.05
N ALA A 81 -1.31 1.87 -1.73
CA ALA A 81 -2.37 2.46 -2.54
C ALA A 81 -2.19 3.99 -2.70
N ALA A 82 -1.80 4.70 -1.64
CA ALA A 82 -1.62 6.15 -1.72
C ALA A 82 -0.45 6.53 -2.66
N LEU A 83 0.69 5.83 -2.56
CA LEU A 83 1.85 6.05 -3.44
C LEU A 83 1.54 5.73 -4.90
N LEU A 84 0.82 4.64 -5.16
CA LEU A 84 0.39 4.26 -6.51
C LEU A 84 -0.56 5.28 -7.11
N ARG A 85 -1.58 5.71 -6.34
CA ARG A 85 -2.57 6.69 -6.80
C ARG A 85 -1.97 8.07 -7.04
N ALA A 86 -1.04 8.53 -6.19
CA ALA A 86 -0.27 9.75 -6.44
C ALA A 86 0.51 9.70 -7.76
N ASN A 87 0.97 8.50 -8.15
CA ASN A 87 1.63 8.24 -9.42
C ASN A 87 0.65 7.93 -10.57
N ASN A 88 -0.63 8.25 -10.43
CA ASN A 88 -1.67 8.00 -11.42
C ASN A 88 -1.78 6.51 -11.82
N ILE A 89 -1.54 5.59 -10.88
CA ILE A 89 -1.72 4.14 -11.03
C ILE A 89 -2.97 3.75 -10.24
N PRO A 90 -4.04 3.27 -10.90
CA PRO A 90 -5.26 2.84 -10.24
C PRO A 90 -4.97 1.67 -9.28
N ALA A 91 -5.30 1.85 -8.01
CA ALA A 91 -5.06 0.86 -6.97
C ALA A 91 -6.29 0.68 -6.07
N GLY A 92 -6.75 -0.55 -5.91
CA GLY A 92 -7.79 -0.98 -5.00
C GLY A 92 -7.23 -1.64 -3.74
N LEU A 93 -8.07 -1.73 -2.71
CA LEU A 93 -7.81 -2.52 -1.52
C LEU A 93 -8.52 -3.87 -1.67
N CYS A 94 -7.84 -4.94 -1.29
CA CYS A 94 -8.43 -6.25 -1.16
C CYS A 94 -8.23 -6.72 0.28
N TYR A 95 -9.22 -7.46 0.78
CA TYR A 95 -9.18 -8.04 2.11
C TYR A 95 -9.48 -9.52 2.02
N GLN A 96 -8.68 -10.31 2.72
CA GLN A 96 -8.78 -11.76 2.74
C GLN A 96 -8.81 -12.23 4.18
N ARG A 97 -9.56 -13.30 4.43
CA ARG A 97 -9.49 -14.05 5.68
C ARG A 97 -8.46 -15.15 5.49
N LEU A 98 -7.39 -15.15 6.30
CA LEU A 98 -6.34 -16.17 6.25
C LEU A 98 -6.35 -16.99 7.53
N SER A 99 -6.07 -18.30 7.43
CA SER A 99 -5.71 -19.11 8.59
C SER A 99 -4.36 -18.62 9.11
N VAL A 100 -4.25 -18.45 10.43
CA VAL A 100 -2.99 -18.07 11.08
C VAL A 100 -2.00 -19.24 11.05
N GLU A 101 -2.49 -20.48 11.13
CA GLU A 101 -1.68 -21.69 11.25
C GLU A 101 -1.63 -22.53 9.95
N GLY A 102 -2.34 -22.10 8.91
CA GLY A 102 -2.34 -22.76 7.60
C GLY A 102 -3.41 -23.83 7.43
N ASP A 103 -4.02 -24.30 8.51
CA ASP A 103 -5.27 -25.06 8.50
C ASP A 103 -6.32 -24.34 9.36
N GLY A 104 -7.55 -24.24 8.85
CA GLY A 104 -8.71 -23.81 9.66
C GLY A 104 -8.55 -22.52 10.47
N ALA A 105 -9.22 -22.48 11.62
CA ALA A 105 -9.15 -21.39 12.58
C ALA A 105 -7.90 -21.56 13.49
N PRO A 106 -7.34 -20.48 14.08
CA PRO A 106 -7.86 -19.11 14.09
C PRO A 106 -7.60 -18.36 12.79
N TYR A 107 -8.50 -17.41 12.48
CA TYR A 107 -8.40 -16.59 11.28
C TYR A 107 -7.94 -15.16 11.58
N CYS A 108 -7.21 -14.55 10.67
CA CYS A 108 -6.86 -13.14 10.69
C CYS A 108 -7.30 -12.42 9.40
N LEU A 109 -7.43 -11.10 9.49
CA LEU A 109 -7.63 -10.23 8.34
C LEU A 109 -6.29 -9.93 7.68
N HIS A 110 -6.20 -10.21 6.38
CA HIS A 110 -5.07 -9.83 5.55
C HIS A 110 -5.48 -8.76 4.54
N GLY A 111 -4.70 -7.67 4.46
CA GLY A 111 -4.88 -6.61 3.48
C GLY A 111 -3.79 -6.66 2.40
N LEU A 112 -4.20 -6.47 1.15
CA LEU A 112 -3.34 -6.40 -0.02
C LEU A 112 -3.91 -5.40 -1.05
N ASN A 113 -3.19 -5.15 -2.13
CA ASN A 113 -3.64 -4.25 -3.20
C ASN A 113 -3.98 -5.00 -4.49
N ALA A 114 -4.99 -4.50 -5.21
CA ALA A 114 -5.14 -4.79 -6.64
C ALA A 114 -4.70 -3.56 -7.43
N VAL A 115 -3.75 -3.72 -8.34
CA VAL A 115 -3.12 -2.64 -9.11
C VAL A 115 -3.43 -2.84 -10.58
N PHE A 116 -3.95 -1.80 -11.25
CA PHE A 116 -4.23 -1.89 -12.68
C PHE A 116 -2.98 -1.58 -13.50
N LEU A 117 -2.50 -2.58 -14.24
CA LEU A 117 -1.37 -2.46 -15.17
C LEU A 117 -1.88 -2.67 -16.60
N LYS A 118 -1.56 -1.76 -17.52
CA LYS A 118 -2.13 -1.71 -18.89
C LYS A 118 -2.13 -3.06 -19.61
N ASN A 119 -1.06 -3.84 -19.49
CA ASN A 119 -0.88 -5.12 -20.19
C ASN A 119 -1.29 -6.36 -19.36
N HIS A 120 -1.76 -6.19 -18.12
CA HIS A 120 -2.11 -7.29 -17.22
C HIS A 120 -3.53 -7.16 -16.62
N GLY A 121 -4.16 -5.99 -16.73
CA GLY A 121 -5.39 -5.70 -16.01
C GLY A 121 -5.14 -5.52 -14.51
N TRP A 122 -6.07 -5.96 -13.67
CA TRP A 122 -5.93 -5.92 -12.22
C TRP A 122 -5.03 -7.05 -11.73
N TYR A 123 -3.88 -6.67 -11.17
CA TYR A 123 -2.87 -7.58 -10.63
C TYR A 123 -2.80 -7.44 -9.10
N ARG A 124 -2.79 -8.56 -8.37
CA ARG A 124 -2.75 -8.55 -6.89
C ARG A 124 -1.30 -8.54 -6.39
N VAL A 125 -1.01 -7.64 -5.45
CA VAL A 125 0.30 -7.47 -4.80
C VAL A 125 0.15 -7.21 -3.32
#